data_AF-X5PY42-F1
#
_entry.id   AF-X5PY42-F1
#
_cell.length_a   1.000
_cell.length_b   1.000
_cell.length_c   1.000
_cell.angle_alpha   90.00
_cell.angle_beta   90.00
_cell.angle_gamma   90.00
#
_symmetry.space_group_name_H-M   'P 1'
#
loop_
_entity.id
_entity.type
_entity.pdbx_description
1 polymer ?
#
loop_
_entity_poly.entity_id
_entity_poly.type
_entity_poly.pdbx_seq_one_letter_code
_entity_poly.pdbx_strand_id
1 'polypeptide(L)' 'MIIKGLRGILFPSLRHAGGTNLVIFPANLVEGDVVEVHDPDHRLPRDRSSWT' A
#
# COMPACT_ATOMS: atom_id res chain seq x y z
N MET A 1 16.57 -6.89 6.66
CA MET A 1 17.08 -5.87 7.60
C MET A 1 16.17 -4.65 7.46
N ILE A 2 15.48 -4.22 8.54
CA ILE A 2 14.72 -2.97 8.53
C ILE A 2 15.65 -1.88 9.07
N ILE A 3 15.96 -0.88 8.26
CA ILE A 3 16.80 0.26 8.66
C ILE A 3 15.89 1.29 9.32
N LYS A 4 16.27 1.80 10.51
CA LYS A 4 15.50 2.84 11.22
C LYS A 4 15.36 4.09 10.34
N GLY A 5 14.17 4.68 10.32
CA GLY A 5 13.87 5.91 9.58
C GLY A 5 13.27 5.72 8.19
N LEU A 6 13.23 4.49 7.66
CA LEU A 6 12.53 4.20 6.40
C LEU A 6 11.01 4.13 6.60
N ARG A 7 10.25 4.60 5.59
CA ARG A 7 8.77 4.54 5.60
C ARG A 7 8.20 3.17 5.25
N GLY A 8 9.02 2.26 4.71
CA GLY A 8 8.54 0.98 4.21
C GLY A 8 9.57 0.09 3.54
N ILE A 9 9.09 -0.97 2.88
CA ILE A 9 9.87 -1.94 2.10
C ILE A 9 9.25 -2.10 0.71
N LEU A 10 10.07 -2.03 -0.34
CA LEU A 10 9.69 -2.43 -1.69
C LEU A 10 10.17 -3.86 -1.96
N PHE A 11 9.32 -4.67 -2.60
CA PHE A 11 9.68 -6.02 -3.02
C PHE A 11 8.92 -6.46 -4.27
N PRO A 12 9.46 -7.39 -5.07
CA PRO A 12 8.81 -7.84 -6.30
C PRO A 12 7.45 -8.49 -6.03
N SER A 13 6.49 -8.23 -6.92
CA SER A 13 5.20 -8.92 -6.89
C SER A 13 5.33 -10.34 -7.42
N LEU A 14 4.72 -11.28 -6.69
CA LEU A 14 4.56 -12.67 -7.14
C LEU A 14 3.28 -12.87 -7.96
N ARG A 15 2.39 -11.87 -8.00
CA ARG A 15 1.07 -11.94 -8.68
C ARG A 15 1.09 -11.24 -10.03
N HIS A 16 1.83 -10.15 -10.15
CA HIS A 16 1.97 -9.37 -11.37
C HIS A 16 3.44 -9.30 -11.76
N ALA A 17 3.82 -9.95 -12.87
CA ALA A 17 5.19 -9.90 -13.37
C ALA A 17 5.60 -8.45 -13.68
N GLY A 18 6.76 -8.03 -13.17
CA GLY A 18 7.21 -6.62 -13.24
C GLY A 18 6.55 -5.69 -12.23
N GLY A 19 5.56 -6.17 -11.46
CA GLY A 19 4.93 -5.42 -10.39
C GLY A 19 5.82 -5.30 -9.15
N THR A 20 5.58 -4.26 -8.36
CA THR A 20 6.23 -4.02 -7.07
C THR A 20 5.18 -3.91 -5.99
N ASN A 21 5.40 -4.59 -4.87
CA ASN A 21 4.63 -4.46 -3.66
C ASN A 21 5.35 -3.51 -2.69
N LEU A 22 4.56 -2.79 -1.89
CA LEU A 22 5.04 -1.85 -0.89
C LEU A 22 4.45 -2.23 0.48
N VAL A 23 5.30 -2.45 1.48
CA VAL A 23 4.90 -2.46 2.89
C VAL A 23 5.14 -1.07 3.45
N ILE A 24 4.14 -0.46 4.09
CA ILE A 24 4.29 0.79 4.83
C ILE A 24 4.46 0.48 6.32
N PHE A 25 5.32 1.24 7.00
CA PHE A 25 5.44 1.25 8.46
C PHE A 25 4.70 2.48 9.00
N PRO A 26 3.43 2.37 9.44
CA PRO A 26 2.62 3.54 9.80
C PRO A 26 3.24 4.36 10.92
N ALA A 27 3.90 3.71 11.88
CA ALA A 27 4.60 4.37 12.99
C ALA A 27 5.78 5.26 12.54
N ASN A 28 6.26 5.10 11.31
CA ASN A 28 7.33 5.91 10.75
C ASN A 28 6.79 7.02 9.84
N LEU A 29 5.49 7.12 9.54
CA LEU A 29 4.95 8.23 8.76
C LEU A 29 5.05 9.54 9.55
N VAL A 30 5.31 10.64 8.87
CA VAL A 30 5.37 11.99 9.48
C VAL A 30 4.28 12.88 8.92
N GLU A 31 4.09 14.04 9.56
CA GLU A 31 3.20 15.08 9.03
C GLU A 31 3.62 15.46 7.60
N GLY A 32 2.68 15.33 6.67
CA GLY A 32 2.89 15.52 5.22
C GLY A 32 2.93 14.22 4.40
N ASP A 33 3.14 13.06 5.02
CA ASP A 33 2.98 11.78 4.34
C ASP A 33 1.48 11.47 4.17
N VAL A 34 1.05 11.12 2.95
CA VAL A 34 -0.35 10.82 2.63
C VAL A 34 -0.46 9.46 1.95
N VAL A 35 -1.42 8.65 2.40
CA VAL A 35 -1.79 7.38 1.76
C VAL A 35 -3.26 7.45 1.38
N GLU A 36 -3.52 7.43 0.09
CA GLU A 36 -4.87 7.48 -0.48
C GLU A 36 -5.17 6.22 -1.29
N VAL A 37 -6.44 5.84 -1.31
CA VAL A 37 -6.91 4.73 -2.13
C VAL A 37 -6.95 5.19 -3.59
N HIS A 38 -6.17 4.53 -4.45
CA HIS A 38 -6.22 4.77 -5.90
C HIS A 38 -7.27 3.86 -6.55
N ASP A 39 -8.47 4.39 -6.77
CA ASP A 39 -9.58 3.69 -7.44
C ASP A 39 -10.28 4.59 -8.47
N PRO A 40 -9.60 4.94 -9.58
CA PRO A 40 -10.14 5.87 -10.58
C PRO A 40 -11.40 5.35 -11.29
N ASP A 41 -11.59 4.02 -11.32
CA ASP A 41 -12.72 3.38 -11.99
C ASP A 41 -13.86 3.03 -11.03
N HIS A 42 -13.74 3.35 -9.74
CA HIS A 42 -14.70 2.97 -8.69
C HIS A 42 -15.02 1.47 -8.64
N ARG A 43 -14.00 0.62 -8.85
CA ARG A 43 -14.14 -0.84 -8.91
C ARG A 43 -13.76 -1.53 -7.61
N LEU A 44 -13.17 -0.83 -6.64
CA LEU A 44 -12.90 -1.44 -5.35
C LEU A 44 -14.20 -1.64 -4.55
N PRO A 45 -14.30 -2.74 -3.80
CA PRO A 45 -15.36 -2.93 -2.83
C PRO A 45 -15.46 -1.73 -1.87
N ARG A 46 -16.65 -1.11 -1.80
CA ARG A 46 -16.82 0.14 -1.01
C ARG A 46 -16.90 -0.12 0.47
N ASP A 47 -17.53 -1.23 0.83
CA ASP A 47 -17.70 -1.67 2.21
C ASP A 47 -17.78 -3.20 2.26
N ARG A 48 -17.90 -3.74 3.46
CA ARG A 48 -17.96 -5.19 3.70
C ARG A 48 -19.07 -5.91 2.92
N SER A 49 -20.16 -5.24 2.58
CA SER A 49 -21.26 -5.83 1.79
C SER A 49 -20.88 -6.07 0.32
N SER A 50 -19.84 -5.41 -0.18
CA SER A 50 -19.34 -5.58 -1.55
C SER A 50 -18.50 -6.85 -1.76
N TRP A 51 -18.32 -7.67 -0.73
CA TRP A 51 -17.42 -8.85 -0.73
C TRP A 51 -18.16 -10.19 -0.80
N THR A 52 -19.49 -10.18 -1.01
CA THR A 52 -20.29 -11.40 -1.24
C THR A 52 -20.00 -12.04 -2.58
#